data_AF-A0A1C6VYG7-F1
#
_entry.id   AF-A0A1C6VYG7-F1
#
_cell.length_a   1.000
_cell.length_b   1.000
_cell.length_c   1.000
_cell.angle_alpha   90.00
_cell.angle_beta   90.00
_cell.angle_gamma   90.00
#
_symmetry.space_group_name_H-M   'P 1'
#
loop_
_entity.id
_entity.type
_entity.pdbx_description
1 polymer ?
#
loop_
_entity_poly.entity_id
_entity_poly.type
_entity_poly.pdbx_seq_one_letter_code
_entity_poly.pdbx_strand_id
1 'polypeptide(L)'
;MTSAPANLLAVRDLLLTYLNVDKNTVRSQDLEPAEVGIVGDPNHKGGYHCGSDRVVPNDYSVVESTRDSSGLTLDASALDVGLFTVASGGSTHNLFSFSVWCVAQCVAGAADTRDIREIIYSPDGSTVRRWDRLGKRTTGDSSHLFHTHFSFFRDSTKAGRDQTPLFRRYLIAIGLLEDEMSTEAENQIANLYSGFFYGGSSMGRTVDPDGAGPRPASNSLVAKIDYLMLRMDALAAQLTALSNKDFTDEQQIVTGVLAGLPPEKIAEAIPPQIARDVADELSRRLTA
;
A
#
# COMPACT_ATOMS: atom_id res chain seq x y z
N MET A 1 -20.79 -29.84 -18.14
CA MET A 1 -20.16 -30.65 -17.08
C MET A 1 -19.25 -29.72 -16.30
N THR A 2 -19.14 -29.89 -14.99
CA THR A 2 -18.22 -29.10 -14.16
C THR A 2 -16.80 -29.10 -14.73
N SER A 3 -16.15 -27.93 -14.76
CA SER A 3 -14.80 -27.72 -15.31
C SER A 3 -13.78 -27.26 -14.26
N ALA A 4 -12.51 -27.53 -14.51
CA ALA A 4 -11.40 -26.90 -13.80
C ALA A 4 -11.09 -25.55 -14.46
N PRO A 5 -11.21 -24.42 -13.74
CA PRO A 5 -10.95 -23.09 -14.30
C PRO A 5 -9.44 -22.84 -14.44
N ALA A 6 -9.07 -21.99 -15.39
CA ALA A 6 -7.66 -21.71 -15.73
C ALA A 6 -6.84 -21.18 -14.55
N ASN A 7 -7.43 -20.37 -13.67
CA ASN A 7 -6.73 -19.82 -12.50
C ASN A 7 -6.43 -20.88 -11.43
N LEU A 8 -7.26 -21.91 -11.25
CA LEU A 8 -6.94 -23.03 -10.34
C LEU A 8 -6.01 -24.04 -11.01
N LEU A 9 -6.10 -24.22 -12.32
CA LEU A 9 -5.08 -24.96 -13.08
C LEU A 9 -3.69 -24.32 -12.92
N ALA A 10 -3.59 -22.99 -12.93
CA ALA A 10 -2.34 -22.29 -12.67
C ALA A 10 -1.78 -22.57 -11.26
N VAL A 11 -2.63 -22.66 -10.23
CA VAL A 11 -2.19 -23.06 -8.88
C VAL A 11 -1.70 -24.49 -8.88
N ARG A 12 -2.45 -25.41 -9.51
CA ARG A 12 -2.07 -26.82 -9.63
C ARG A 12 -0.73 -26.98 -10.32
N ASP A 13 -0.53 -26.31 -11.45
CA ASP A 13 0.71 -26.37 -12.21
C ASP A 13 1.88 -25.79 -11.41
N LEU A 14 1.65 -24.70 -10.66
CA LEU A 14 2.65 -24.13 -9.76
C LEU A 14 3.07 -25.15 -8.68
N LEU A 15 2.11 -25.73 -7.96
CA LEU A 15 2.42 -26.68 -6.89
C LEU A 15 3.13 -27.93 -7.42
N LEU A 16 2.63 -28.52 -8.51
CA LEU A 16 3.26 -29.69 -9.14
C LEU A 16 4.64 -29.36 -9.73
N THR A 17 4.91 -28.11 -10.10
CA THR A 17 6.25 -27.73 -10.59
C THR A 17 7.30 -27.84 -9.50
N TYR A 18 6.96 -27.48 -8.26
CA TYR A 18 7.94 -27.35 -7.16
C TYR A 18 7.84 -28.45 -6.10
N LEU A 19 6.69 -29.13 -5.98
CA LEU A 19 6.45 -30.15 -4.95
C LEU A 19 6.36 -31.59 -5.51
N ASN A 20 6.31 -31.76 -6.83
CA ASN A 20 6.54 -33.06 -7.47
C ASN A 20 8.04 -33.18 -7.82
N VAL A 21 8.84 -33.71 -6.89
CA VAL A 21 10.30 -33.71 -7.01
C VAL A 21 10.78 -34.70 -8.08
N ASP A 22 10.20 -35.91 -8.15
CA ASP A 22 10.50 -36.89 -9.21
C ASP A 22 9.27 -37.18 -10.08
N LYS A 23 9.08 -36.37 -11.13
CA LYS A 23 7.96 -36.50 -12.09
C LYS A 23 7.89 -37.84 -12.83
N ASN A 24 8.91 -38.70 -12.72
CA ASN A 24 8.95 -40.00 -13.38
C ASN A 24 8.58 -41.16 -12.46
N THR A 25 8.46 -40.93 -11.15
CA THR A 25 8.23 -41.99 -10.16
C THR A 25 7.19 -41.56 -9.15
N VAL A 26 6.14 -42.37 -8.97
CA VAL A 26 5.17 -42.11 -7.90
C VAL A 26 5.79 -42.36 -6.53
N ARG A 27 5.83 -41.35 -5.66
CA ARG A 27 6.43 -41.45 -4.32
C ARG A 27 5.58 -40.76 -3.27
N SER A 28 5.51 -41.34 -2.07
CA SER A 28 4.80 -40.74 -0.92
C SER A 28 5.37 -39.38 -0.46
N GLN A 29 6.57 -39.03 -0.93
CA GLN A 29 7.25 -37.78 -0.63
C GLN A 29 6.93 -36.68 -1.65
N ASP A 30 6.36 -37.03 -2.81
CA ASP A 30 6.10 -36.11 -3.91
C ASP A 30 4.61 -35.76 -3.93
N LEU A 31 4.29 -34.54 -4.34
CA LEU A 31 2.90 -34.15 -4.61
C LEU A 31 2.51 -34.64 -6.00
N GLU A 32 1.71 -35.70 -6.08
CA GLU A 32 1.37 -36.31 -7.36
C GLU A 32 0.25 -35.56 -8.10
N PRO A 33 0.18 -35.63 -9.45
CA PRO A 33 -0.86 -34.96 -10.23
C PRO A 33 -2.29 -35.34 -9.84
N ALA A 34 -2.49 -36.55 -9.31
CA ALA A 34 -3.77 -37.06 -8.82
C ALA A 34 -4.12 -36.56 -7.41
N GLU A 35 -3.13 -36.06 -6.68
CA GLU A 35 -3.26 -35.52 -5.32
C GLU A 35 -3.51 -34.00 -5.31
N VAL A 36 -3.53 -33.38 -6.49
CA VAL A 36 -3.92 -31.98 -6.68
C VAL A 36 -5.24 -31.90 -7.45
N GLY A 37 -6.34 -32.07 -6.70
CA GLY A 37 -7.69 -32.18 -7.23
C GLY A 37 -8.40 -30.84 -7.33
N ILE A 38 -9.17 -30.61 -8.41
CA ILE A 38 -9.98 -29.39 -8.59
C ILE A 38 -11.46 -29.73 -8.76
N VAL A 39 -11.75 -30.71 -9.63
CA VAL A 39 -13.11 -31.13 -9.97
C VAL A 39 -13.42 -32.43 -9.24
N GLY A 40 -14.52 -32.45 -8.50
CA GLY A 40 -14.96 -33.67 -7.81
C GLY A 40 -15.39 -34.74 -8.84
N ASP A 41 -15.29 -36.01 -8.46
CA ASP A 41 -15.70 -37.14 -9.31
C ASP A 41 -17.18 -37.04 -9.75
N PRO A 42 -17.63 -37.80 -10.77
CA PRO A 42 -19.00 -37.69 -11.29
C PRO A 42 -20.13 -37.88 -10.25
N ASN A 43 -19.88 -38.63 -9.17
CA ASN A 43 -20.81 -38.88 -8.08
C ASN A 43 -20.75 -37.79 -6.99
N HIS A 44 -19.69 -36.98 -6.96
CA HIS A 44 -19.58 -35.84 -6.06
C HIS A 44 -20.71 -34.83 -6.35
N LYS A 45 -21.53 -34.55 -5.34
CA LYS A 45 -22.65 -33.60 -5.40
C LYS A 45 -22.48 -32.55 -4.31
N GLY A 46 -22.63 -31.29 -4.72
CA GLY A 46 -22.47 -30.16 -3.81
C GLY A 46 -21.03 -29.73 -3.55
N GLY A 47 -20.90 -28.66 -2.76
CA GLY A 47 -19.62 -28.08 -2.38
C GLY A 47 -18.87 -27.38 -3.52
N TYR A 48 -17.66 -26.92 -3.20
CA TYR A 48 -16.84 -26.09 -4.09
C TYR A 48 -16.18 -26.90 -5.24
N HIS A 49 -16.10 -28.23 -5.15
CA HIS A 49 -15.66 -29.09 -6.25
C HIS A 49 -16.70 -29.25 -7.38
N CYS A 50 -17.92 -28.73 -7.17
CA CYS A 50 -19.00 -28.76 -8.13
C CYS A 50 -19.26 -27.38 -8.75
N GLY A 51 -19.48 -27.38 -10.06
CA GLY A 51 -20.08 -26.26 -10.78
C GLY A 51 -21.61 -26.27 -10.67
N SER A 52 -22.25 -25.34 -11.35
CA SER A 52 -23.70 -25.12 -11.36
C SER A 52 -24.52 -26.33 -11.78
N ASP A 53 -23.91 -27.29 -12.50
CA ASP A 53 -24.55 -28.52 -12.95
C ASP A 53 -24.62 -29.61 -11.86
N ARG A 54 -23.89 -29.47 -10.75
CA ARG A 54 -23.79 -30.50 -9.70
C ARG A 54 -23.98 -29.99 -8.27
N VAL A 55 -24.00 -28.68 -8.05
CA VAL A 55 -24.45 -28.13 -6.77
C VAL A 55 -25.92 -28.49 -6.52
N VAL A 56 -26.26 -28.77 -5.28
CA VAL A 56 -27.63 -29.15 -4.88
C VAL A 56 -28.41 -27.93 -4.39
N PRO A 57 -29.76 -27.98 -4.32
CA PRO A 57 -30.55 -26.91 -3.72
C PRO A 57 -30.07 -26.60 -2.29
N ASN A 58 -29.93 -25.31 -1.97
CA ASN A 58 -29.43 -24.82 -0.67
C ASN A 58 -28.01 -25.26 -0.32
N ASP A 59 -27.18 -25.60 -1.33
CA ASP A 59 -25.77 -25.89 -1.09
C ASP A 59 -25.08 -24.68 -0.45
N TYR A 60 -24.38 -24.93 0.65
CA TYR A 60 -23.72 -23.89 1.43
C TYR A 60 -22.66 -23.13 0.62
N SER A 61 -22.02 -23.81 -0.34
CA SER A 61 -21.05 -23.22 -1.26
C SER A 61 -21.67 -22.26 -2.26
N VAL A 62 -22.98 -22.02 -2.18
CA VAL A 62 -23.74 -21.08 -3.01
C VAL A 62 -24.49 -20.08 -2.12
N VAL A 63 -25.19 -20.55 -1.08
CA VAL A 63 -26.18 -19.73 -0.36
C VAL A 63 -25.61 -18.97 0.85
N GLU A 64 -24.45 -19.34 1.37
CA GLU A 64 -23.89 -18.69 2.56
C GLU A 64 -23.25 -17.32 2.27
N SER A 65 -23.00 -16.97 1.00
CA SER A 65 -22.34 -15.72 0.58
C SER A 65 -22.88 -15.20 -0.75
N THR A 66 -23.00 -13.88 -0.87
CA THR A 66 -23.31 -13.22 -2.16
C THR A 66 -22.18 -13.37 -3.17
N ARG A 67 -20.92 -13.49 -2.71
CA ARG A 67 -19.76 -13.80 -3.57
C ARG A 67 -19.88 -15.17 -4.23
N ASP A 68 -20.50 -16.12 -3.54
CA ASP A 68 -20.65 -17.47 -4.04
C ASP A 68 -21.85 -17.61 -4.98
N SER A 69 -23.01 -17.10 -4.57
CA SER A 69 -24.23 -17.13 -5.41
C SER A 69 -24.08 -16.32 -6.70
N SER A 70 -23.48 -15.13 -6.67
CA SER A 70 -23.24 -14.32 -7.88
C SER A 70 -22.11 -14.86 -8.76
N GLY A 71 -21.22 -15.65 -8.17
CA GLY A 71 -20.06 -16.27 -8.80
C GLY A 71 -20.33 -17.64 -9.43
N LEU A 72 -21.51 -18.22 -9.23
CA LEU A 72 -21.80 -19.58 -9.66
C LEU A 72 -21.75 -19.73 -11.20
N THR A 73 -20.82 -20.58 -11.67
CA THR A 73 -20.66 -20.99 -13.07
C THR A 73 -20.54 -22.52 -13.14
N LEU A 74 -20.24 -23.08 -14.31
CA LEU A 74 -19.85 -24.49 -14.45
C LEU A 74 -18.48 -24.82 -13.82
N ASP A 75 -17.73 -23.83 -13.35
CA ASP A 75 -16.40 -24.08 -12.80
C ASP A 75 -16.46 -24.55 -11.34
N ALA A 76 -15.60 -25.51 -11.01
CA ALA A 76 -15.24 -25.78 -9.63
C ALA A 76 -14.48 -24.58 -9.05
N SER A 77 -14.61 -24.36 -7.75
CA SER A 77 -13.93 -23.30 -6.99
C SER A 77 -13.23 -23.89 -5.77
N ALA A 78 -12.70 -25.11 -5.91
CA ALA A 78 -11.95 -25.82 -4.88
C ALA A 78 -10.62 -26.35 -5.41
N LEU A 79 -9.68 -26.55 -4.49
CA LEU A 79 -8.41 -27.21 -4.71
C LEU A 79 -8.10 -28.12 -3.52
N ASP A 80 -7.91 -29.40 -3.77
CA ASP A 80 -7.32 -30.33 -2.81
C ASP A 80 -5.82 -30.42 -3.04
N VAL A 81 -5.05 -30.44 -1.95
CA VAL A 81 -3.61 -30.69 -1.97
C VAL A 81 -3.32 -31.89 -1.06
N GLY A 82 -2.84 -32.98 -1.62
CA GLY A 82 -2.51 -34.21 -0.90
C GLY A 82 -1.16 -34.17 -0.18
N LEU A 83 -0.70 -35.35 0.21
CA LEU A 83 0.53 -35.51 0.98
C LEU A 83 1.76 -35.15 0.11
N PHE A 84 2.77 -34.56 0.76
CA PHE A 84 4.10 -34.39 0.19
C PHE A 84 5.10 -34.21 1.34
N THR A 85 6.38 -34.35 1.06
CA THR A 85 7.47 -34.03 1.99
C THR A 85 8.70 -33.57 1.21
N VAL A 86 9.14 -32.34 1.47
CA VAL A 86 10.28 -31.71 0.81
C VAL A 86 11.26 -31.14 1.84
N ALA A 87 12.55 -31.36 1.62
CA ALA A 87 13.61 -30.74 2.42
C ALA A 87 14.13 -29.49 1.69
N SER A 88 13.99 -28.32 2.31
CA SER A 88 14.43 -27.04 1.76
C SER A 88 14.70 -26.03 2.87
N GLY A 89 15.61 -25.07 2.64
CA GLY A 89 15.94 -24.04 3.65
C GLY A 89 16.45 -24.60 4.98
N GLY A 90 17.03 -25.81 4.99
CA GLY A 90 17.50 -26.49 6.20
C GLY A 90 16.37 -27.11 7.07
N SER A 91 15.13 -27.14 6.57
CA SER A 91 13.97 -27.72 7.27
C SER A 91 13.21 -28.71 6.38
N THR A 92 12.39 -29.55 7.00
CA THR A 92 11.46 -30.44 6.28
C THR A 92 10.06 -29.83 6.29
N HIS A 93 9.49 -29.69 5.10
CA HIS A 93 8.13 -29.19 4.88
C HIS A 93 7.26 -30.31 4.33
N ASN A 94 5.99 -30.35 4.74
CA ASN A 94 5.04 -31.37 4.33
C ASN A 94 3.64 -30.77 4.27
N LEU A 95 2.63 -31.59 3.93
CA LEU A 95 1.23 -31.17 3.90
C LEU A 95 0.84 -30.39 5.16
N PHE A 96 1.13 -30.93 6.35
CA PHE A 96 0.67 -30.35 7.60
C PHE A 96 1.30 -28.98 7.88
N SER A 97 2.62 -28.83 7.68
CA SER A 97 3.28 -27.53 7.85
C SER A 97 2.85 -26.51 6.79
N PHE A 98 2.56 -26.96 5.56
CA PHE A 98 1.93 -26.16 4.52
C PHE A 98 0.55 -25.64 4.91
N SER A 99 -0.33 -26.51 5.39
CA SER A 99 -1.70 -26.13 5.77
C SER A 99 -1.71 -25.14 6.92
N VAL A 100 -0.90 -25.40 7.95
CA VAL A 100 -0.73 -24.50 9.10
C VAL A 100 -0.23 -23.13 8.65
N TRP A 101 0.76 -23.09 7.75
CA TRP A 101 1.28 -21.84 7.21
C TRP A 101 0.21 -21.06 6.43
N CYS A 102 -0.52 -21.73 5.52
CA CYS A 102 -1.58 -21.10 4.72
C CYS A 102 -2.70 -20.52 5.60
N VAL A 103 -3.14 -21.28 6.60
CA VAL A 103 -4.16 -20.84 7.56
C VAL A 103 -3.66 -19.65 8.38
N ALA A 104 -2.39 -19.65 8.80
CA ALA A 104 -1.81 -18.51 9.51
C ALA A 104 -1.86 -17.23 8.66
N GLN A 105 -1.59 -17.31 7.35
CA GLN A 105 -1.73 -16.15 6.44
C GLN A 105 -3.18 -15.67 6.32
N CYS A 106 -4.12 -16.62 6.28
CA CYS A 106 -5.55 -16.33 6.19
C CYS A 106 -6.05 -15.64 7.47
N VAL A 107 -5.63 -16.10 8.64
CA VAL A 107 -5.91 -15.49 9.95
C VAL A 107 -5.29 -14.10 10.06
N ALA A 108 -4.06 -13.91 9.56
CA ALA A 108 -3.39 -12.62 9.52
C ALA A 108 -4.03 -11.62 8.52
N GLY A 109 -4.99 -12.06 7.70
CA GLY A 109 -5.66 -11.20 6.73
C GLY A 109 -4.76 -10.75 5.58
N ALA A 110 -3.74 -11.54 5.23
CA ALA A 110 -2.82 -11.22 4.15
C ALA A 110 -3.59 -10.98 2.83
N ALA A 111 -3.14 -9.99 2.04
CA ALA A 111 -3.90 -9.48 0.89
C ALA A 111 -4.22 -10.55 -0.16
N ASP A 112 -3.31 -11.50 -0.35
CA ASP A 112 -3.40 -12.66 -1.25
C ASP A 112 -4.35 -13.77 -0.77
N THR A 113 -4.93 -13.64 0.43
CA THR A 113 -5.88 -14.64 0.98
C THR A 113 -7.35 -14.23 0.86
N ARG A 114 -7.63 -13.05 0.29
CA ARG A 114 -8.98 -12.44 0.25
C ARG A 114 -10.01 -13.24 -0.56
N ASP A 115 -9.53 -14.03 -1.51
CA ASP A 115 -10.37 -14.87 -2.36
C ASP A 115 -10.59 -16.27 -1.78
N ILE A 116 -9.87 -16.64 -0.72
CA ILE A 116 -10.07 -17.91 -0.01
C ILE A 116 -11.27 -17.77 0.93
N ARG A 117 -12.24 -18.66 0.74
CA ARG A 117 -13.45 -18.79 1.55
C ARG A 117 -13.20 -19.64 2.78
N GLU A 118 -12.63 -20.83 2.60
CA GLU A 118 -12.32 -21.74 3.70
C GLU A 118 -11.13 -22.65 3.38
N ILE A 119 -10.50 -23.14 4.44
CA ILE A 119 -9.47 -24.17 4.39
C ILE A 119 -9.86 -25.24 5.41
N ILE A 120 -10.07 -26.47 4.96
CA ILE A 120 -10.26 -27.64 5.82
C ILE A 120 -8.96 -28.43 5.77
N TYR A 121 -8.37 -28.70 6.92
CA TYR A 121 -7.01 -29.21 7.00
C TYR A 121 -6.77 -30.05 8.25
N SER A 122 -5.67 -30.80 8.23
CA SER A 122 -5.10 -31.38 9.43
C SER A 122 -3.78 -30.68 9.81
N PRO A 123 -3.61 -30.22 11.06
CA PRO A 123 -2.34 -29.66 11.51
C PRO A 123 -1.30 -30.73 11.90
N ASP A 124 -1.72 -31.98 12.11
CA ASP A 124 -0.89 -33.03 12.72
C ASP A 124 -1.13 -34.44 12.15
N GLY A 125 -2.02 -34.59 11.16
CA GLY A 125 -2.42 -35.89 10.58
C GLY A 125 -3.44 -36.67 11.40
N SER A 126 -3.93 -36.14 12.52
CA SER A 126 -4.87 -36.81 13.42
C SER A 126 -6.11 -35.97 13.79
N THR A 127 -6.00 -34.65 13.71
CA THR A 127 -7.06 -33.69 14.00
C THR A 127 -7.54 -33.04 12.71
N VAL A 128 -8.84 -32.85 12.52
CA VAL A 128 -9.37 -32.03 11.41
C VAL A 128 -9.82 -30.68 11.96
N ARG A 129 -9.46 -29.62 11.26
CA ARG A 129 -9.84 -28.23 11.56
C ARG A 129 -10.38 -27.55 10.32
N ARG A 130 -11.18 -26.50 10.52
CA ARG A 130 -11.61 -25.60 9.47
C ARG A 130 -11.27 -24.17 9.85
N TRP A 131 -10.63 -23.45 8.95
CA TRP A 131 -10.66 -22.00 8.92
C TRP A 131 -11.72 -21.56 7.92
N ASP A 132 -12.65 -20.71 8.34
CA ASP A 132 -13.74 -20.17 7.49
C ASP A 132 -13.76 -18.65 7.62
N ARG A 133 -13.61 -17.96 6.49
CA ARG A 133 -13.61 -16.49 6.46
C ARG A 133 -14.95 -15.90 6.88
N LEU A 134 -16.05 -16.63 6.69
CA LEU A 134 -17.39 -16.17 7.08
C LEU A 134 -17.70 -16.48 8.55
N GLY A 135 -16.86 -17.27 9.23
CA GLY A 135 -17.10 -17.69 10.62
C GLY A 135 -18.36 -18.53 10.82
N LYS A 136 -18.88 -19.18 9.77
CA LYS A 136 -20.12 -19.97 9.80
C LYS A 136 -19.88 -21.44 10.12
N ARG A 137 -18.66 -21.94 9.84
CA ARG A 137 -18.31 -23.35 9.96
C ARG A 137 -16.99 -23.55 10.71
N THR A 138 -16.87 -24.66 11.43
CA THR A 138 -15.77 -24.87 12.40
C THR A 138 -15.02 -26.20 12.27
N THR A 139 -15.51 -27.18 11.51
CA THR A 139 -14.86 -28.50 11.37
C THR A 139 -15.05 -29.12 9.97
N GLY A 140 -14.37 -30.22 9.68
CA GLY A 140 -14.52 -31.06 8.49
C GLY A 140 -14.69 -32.54 8.83
N ASP A 141 -14.80 -33.39 7.83
CA ASP A 141 -14.78 -34.85 8.02
C ASP A 141 -13.34 -35.42 7.99
N SER A 142 -13.20 -36.70 8.33
CA SER A 142 -11.90 -37.38 8.46
C SER A 142 -11.12 -37.56 7.14
N SER A 143 -11.72 -37.31 5.97
CA SER A 143 -10.98 -37.41 4.70
C SER A 143 -9.86 -36.37 4.61
N HIS A 144 -10.03 -35.24 5.31
CA HIS A 144 -9.07 -34.12 5.40
C HIS A 144 -7.87 -34.41 6.31
N LEU A 145 -7.73 -35.63 6.84
CA LEU A 145 -6.51 -36.07 7.52
C LEU A 145 -5.35 -36.28 6.53
N PHE A 146 -5.67 -36.54 5.25
CA PHE A 146 -4.68 -36.91 4.23
C PHE A 146 -4.58 -35.90 3.08
N HIS A 147 -5.37 -34.83 3.12
CA HIS A 147 -5.28 -33.72 2.16
C HIS A 147 -5.77 -32.43 2.81
N THR A 148 -5.41 -31.29 2.23
CA THR A 148 -5.97 -29.98 2.58
C THR A 148 -6.88 -29.50 1.49
N HIS A 149 -8.11 -29.18 1.87
CA HIS A 149 -9.13 -28.67 0.99
C HIS A 149 -9.18 -27.15 1.08
N PHE A 150 -8.95 -26.47 -0.04
CA PHE A 150 -9.15 -25.03 -0.19
C PHE A 150 -10.44 -24.79 -0.96
N SER A 151 -11.29 -23.93 -0.43
CA SER A 151 -12.42 -23.35 -1.16
C SER A 151 -12.13 -21.88 -1.44
N PHE A 152 -12.35 -21.47 -2.68
CA PHE A 152 -12.27 -20.09 -3.14
C PHE A 152 -13.68 -19.55 -3.32
N PHE A 153 -13.90 -18.26 -3.03
CA PHE A 153 -15.17 -17.64 -3.37
C PHE A 153 -15.42 -17.73 -4.87
N ARG A 154 -16.62 -18.15 -5.27
CA ARG A 154 -16.90 -18.42 -6.68
C ARG A 154 -16.77 -17.18 -7.57
N ASP A 155 -17.02 -15.98 -7.05
CA ASP A 155 -16.84 -14.73 -7.81
C ASP A 155 -15.39 -14.51 -8.24
N SER A 156 -14.41 -14.91 -7.43
CA SER A 156 -12.99 -14.79 -7.75
C SER A 156 -12.59 -15.77 -8.86
N THR A 157 -13.13 -16.99 -8.80
CA THR A 157 -12.98 -17.99 -9.85
C THR A 157 -13.58 -17.49 -11.16
N LYS A 158 -14.84 -17.06 -11.14
CA LYS A 158 -15.57 -16.54 -12.31
C LYS A 158 -14.89 -15.32 -12.93
N ALA A 159 -14.33 -14.44 -12.10
CA ALA A 159 -13.61 -13.26 -12.55
C ALA A 159 -12.21 -13.58 -13.11
N GLY A 160 -11.77 -14.84 -13.06
CA GLY A 160 -10.44 -15.25 -13.52
C GLY A 160 -9.31 -14.65 -12.70
N ARG A 161 -9.55 -14.29 -11.43
CA ARG A 161 -8.49 -13.71 -10.58
C ARG A 161 -7.40 -14.73 -10.34
N ASP A 162 -6.16 -14.26 -10.34
CA ASP A 162 -4.99 -15.08 -10.04
C ASP A 162 -5.04 -15.62 -8.60
N GLN A 163 -5.04 -16.94 -8.47
CA GLN A 163 -5.08 -17.65 -7.19
C GLN A 163 -3.69 -18.17 -6.77
N THR A 164 -2.66 -17.97 -7.59
CA THR A 164 -1.28 -18.39 -7.29
C THR A 164 -0.54 -17.62 -6.18
N PRO A 165 -0.85 -16.35 -5.83
CA PRO A 165 0.02 -15.56 -4.96
C PRO A 165 0.32 -16.15 -3.58
N LEU A 166 -0.68 -16.72 -2.87
CA LEU A 166 -0.45 -17.35 -1.58
C LEU A 166 0.52 -18.54 -1.68
N PHE A 167 0.30 -19.39 -2.70
CA PHE A 167 1.11 -20.59 -2.91
C PHE A 167 2.52 -20.24 -3.38
N ARG A 168 2.66 -19.22 -4.24
CA ARG A 168 3.98 -18.67 -4.63
C ARG A 168 4.72 -18.17 -3.41
N ARG A 169 4.05 -17.42 -2.52
CA ARG A 169 4.65 -16.90 -1.29
C ARG A 169 5.03 -18.01 -0.31
N TYR A 170 4.26 -19.10 -0.24
CA TYR A 170 4.65 -20.29 0.51
C TYR A 170 5.95 -20.88 -0.05
N LEU A 171 6.02 -21.11 -1.36
CA LEU A 171 7.19 -21.69 -2.01
C LEU A 171 8.44 -20.82 -1.83
N ILE A 172 8.30 -19.49 -1.86
CA ILE A 172 9.36 -18.54 -1.50
C ILE A 172 9.77 -18.71 -0.03
N ALA A 173 8.79 -18.73 0.87
CA ALA A 173 9.05 -18.82 2.31
C ALA A 173 9.79 -20.11 2.72
N ILE A 174 9.60 -21.20 1.98
CA ILE A 174 10.31 -22.47 2.20
C ILE A 174 11.56 -22.62 1.31
N GLY A 175 11.90 -21.61 0.51
CA GLY A 175 13.11 -21.58 -0.32
C GLY A 175 13.08 -22.47 -1.57
N LEU A 176 11.90 -22.87 -2.06
CA LEU A 176 11.76 -23.60 -3.33
C LEU A 176 11.57 -22.68 -4.53
N LEU A 177 11.20 -21.42 -4.29
CA LEU A 177 11.08 -20.38 -5.30
C LEU A 177 11.95 -19.20 -4.85
N GLU A 178 12.70 -18.60 -5.76
CA GLU A 178 13.37 -17.34 -5.50
C GLU A 178 12.35 -16.20 -5.58
N ASP A 179 12.51 -15.16 -4.76
CA ASP A 179 11.72 -13.93 -4.88
C ASP A 179 12.18 -13.20 -6.14
N GLU A 180 11.73 -13.66 -7.30
CA GLU A 180 11.92 -12.94 -8.55
C GLU A 180 11.09 -11.66 -8.47
N MET A 181 11.77 -10.57 -8.11
CA MET A 181 11.26 -9.22 -8.30
C MET A 181 10.85 -9.13 -9.78
N SER A 182 9.53 -9.13 -10.05
CA SER A 182 9.05 -9.17 -11.43
C SER A 182 9.71 -8.06 -12.24
N THR A 183 9.98 -8.29 -13.53
CA THR A 183 10.51 -7.25 -14.43
C THR A 183 9.66 -5.97 -14.37
N GLU A 184 8.35 -6.09 -14.14
CA GLU A 184 7.46 -4.97 -13.85
C GLU A 184 7.84 -4.17 -12.61
N ALA A 185 8.17 -4.84 -11.50
CA ALA A 185 8.61 -4.21 -10.25
C ALA A 185 9.99 -3.55 -10.42
N GLU A 186 10.93 -4.22 -11.10
CA GLU A 186 12.22 -3.61 -11.48
C GLU A 186 12.02 -2.37 -12.34
N ASN A 187 11.15 -2.44 -13.34
CA ASN A 187 10.83 -1.31 -14.21
C ASN A 187 10.15 -0.17 -13.44
N GLN A 188 9.26 -0.48 -12.49
CA GLN A 188 8.62 0.54 -11.64
C GLN A 188 9.64 1.23 -10.73
N ILE A 189 10.56 0.48 -10.12
CA ILE A 189 11.64 1.04 -9.30
C ILE A 189 12.57 1.88 -10.17
N ALA A 190 12.95 1.41 -11.36
CA ALA A 190 13.77 2.15 -12.30
C ALA A 190 13.10 3.45 -12.76
N ASN A 191 11.79 3.42 -13.03
CA ASN A 191 11.01 4.60 -13.40
C ASN A 191 10.90 5.61 -12.25
N LEU A 192 10.68 5.15 -11.01
CA LEU A 192 10.70 6.00 -9.82
C LEU A 192 12.06 6.65 -9.63
N TYR A 193 13.14 5.87 -9.67
CA TYR A 193 14.51 6.36 -9.55
C TYR A 193 14.85 7.39 -10.65
N SER A 194 14.47 7.08 -11.89
CA SER A 194 14.67 7.96 -13.03
C SER A 194 13.93 9.29 -12.88
N GLY A 195 12.64 9.25 -12.51
CA GLY A 195 11.86 10.46 -12.24
C GLY A 195 12.39 11.30 -11.08
N PHE A 196 12.91 10.66 -10.03
CA PHE A 196 13.42 11.33 -8.84
C PHE A 196 14.72 12.10 -9.12
N PHE A 197 15.68 11.47 -9.82
CA PHE A 197 17.04 11.99 -9.99
C PHE A 197 17.31 12.63 -11.35
N TYR A 198 16.79 12.05 -12.43
CA TYR A 198 17.06 12.51 -13.80
C TYR A 198 15.88 13.30 -14.38
N GLY A 199 14.66 13.07 -13.86
CA GLY A 199 13.45 13.72 -14.33
C GLY A 199 12.88 13.08 -15.59
N GLY A 200 11.62 13.39 -15.88
CA GLY A 200 10.90 12.91 -17.07
C GLY A 200 10.24 14.06 -17.84
N SER A 201 9.78 13.78 -19.06
CA SER A 201 9.06 14.74 -19.90
C SER A 201 7.72 15.21 -19.30
N SER A 202 7.15 14.41 -18.40
CA SER A 202 5.86 14.67 -17.74
C SER A 202 5.95 15.51 -16.47
N MET A 203 7.15 15.78 -15.95
CA MET A 203 7.31 16.49 -14.67
C MET A 203 7.02 17.99 -14.77
N GLY A 204 6.64 18.55 -15.93
CA GLY A 204 6.27 19.97 -16.06
C GLY A 204 7.48 20.87 -16.32
N ARG A 205 7.42 22.14 -15.89
CA ARG A 205 8.45 23.15 -16.20
C ARG A 205 9.81 22.74 -15.62
N THR A 206 10.82 22.75 -16.49
CA THR A 206 12.23 22.63 -16.12
C THR A 206 12.59 23.76 -15.16
N VAL A 207 13.27 23.44 -14.06
CA VAL A 207 13.81 24.45 -13.16
C VAL A 207 15.26 24.71 -13.57
N ASP A 208 15.51 25.95 -14.01
CA ASP A 208 16.85 26.51 -14.03
C ASP A 208 17.07 27.16 -12.65
N PRO A 209 17.93 26.60 -11.79
CA PRO A 209 18.08 27.11 -10.45
C PRO A 209 18.56 28.57 -10.41
N ASP A 210 19.27 29.04 -11.43
CA ASP A 210 20.01 30.31 -11.35
C ASP A 210 19.81 31.25 -12.55
N GLY A 211 18.92 30.95 -13.51
CA GLY A 211 18.51 31.87 -14.58
C GLY A 211 19.68 32.65 -15.19
N ALA A 212 20.52 31.96 -15.97
CA ALA A 212 21.79 32.37 -16.62
C ALA A 212 23.06 31.65 -16.11
N GLY A 213 22.95 30.65 -15.23
CA GLY A 213 24.07 29.79 -14.84
C GLY A 213 24.44 28.75 -15.92
N PRO A 214 25.67 28.21 -15.93
CA PRO A 214 26.14 27.22 -16.92
C PRO A 214 25.55 25.81 -16.71
N ARG A 215 24.68 25.60 -15.72
CA ARG A 215 24.11 24.29 -15.41
C ARG A 215 22.87 24.04 -16.27
N PRO A 216 22.80 22.91 -17.00
CA PRO A 216 21.61 22.59 -17.79
C PRO A 216 20.41 22.44 -16.86
N ALA A 217 19.28 23.07 -17.25
CA ALA A 217 18.04 23.00 -16.50
C ALA A 217 17.60 21.53 -16.34
N SER A 218 17.26 21.12 -15.11
CA SER A 218 16.85 19.76 -14.79
C SER A 218 15.35 19.70 -14.47
N ASN A 219 14.70 18.60 -14.84
CA ASN A 219 13.29 18.35 -14.55
C ASN A 219 13.09 17.27 -13.46
N SER A 220 14.13 16.97 -12.68
CA SER A 220 14.06 15.99 -11.60
C SER A 220 13.36 16.56 -10.36
N LEU A 221 12.81 15.68 -9.52
CA LEU A 221 12.19 16.11 -8.26
C LEU A 221 13.22 16.74 -7.32
N VAL A 222 14.43 16.19 -7.27
CA VAL A 222 15.54 16.73 -6.46
C VAL A 222 15.87 18.16 -6.88
N ALA A 223 16.03 18.42 -8.18
CA ALA A 223 16.33 19.77 -8.68
C ALA A 223 15.26 20.80 -8.30
N LYS A 224 13.99 20.37 -8.24
CA LYS A 224 12.87 21.24 -7.83
C LYS A 224 12.85 21.52 -6.34
N ILE A 225 13.18 20.52 -5.52
CA ILE A 225 13.31 20.71 -4.07
C ILE A 225 14.47 21.66 -3.78
N ASP A 226 15.63 21.46 -4.42
CA ASP A 226 16.79 22.34 -4.28
C ASP A 226 16.42 23.78 -4.68
N TYR A 227 15.73 23.95 -5.79
CA TYR A 227 15.25 25.26 -6.22
C TYR A 227 14.26 25.90 -5.24
N LEU A 228 13.33 25.12 -4.67
CA LEU A 228 12.40 25.60 -3.66
C LEU A 228 13.14 26.10 -2.43
N MET A 229 14.13 25.34 -1.94
CA MET A 229 14.95 25.72 -0.80
C MET A 229 15.72 27.02 -1.08
N LEU A 230 16.34 27.14 -2.25
CA LEU A 230 17.03 28.37 -2.67
C LEU A 230 16.10 29.60 -2.72
N ARG A 231 14.86 29.41 -3.17
CA ARG A 231 13.85 30.49 -3.16
C ARG A 231 13.38 30.84 -1.74
N MET A 232 13.29 29.87 -0.85
CA MET A 232 12.97 30.11 0.56
C MET A 232 14.08 30.91 1.25
N ASP A 233 15.35 30.62 0.99
CA ASP A 233 16.48 31.39 1.52
C ASP A 233 16.45 32.84 1.01
N ALA A 234 16.18 33.03 -0.28
CA ALA A 234 16.04 34.37 -0.87
C ALA A 234 14.87 35.15 -0.25
N LEU A 235 13.73 34.50 0.00
CA LEU A 235 12.59 35.11 0.66
C LEU A 235 12.93 35.49 2.12
N ALA A 236 13.61 34.60 2.86
CA ALA A 236 14.04 34.87 4.22
C ALA A 236 14.99 36.08 4.29
N ALA A 237 15.90 36.21 3.32
CA ALA A 237 16.79 37.36 3.21
C ALA A 237 16.02 38.67 2.93
N GLN A 238 15.03 38.64 2.02
CA GLN A 238 14.18 39.80 1.74
C GLN A 238 13.33 40.20 2.96
N LEU A 239 12.77 39.22 3.66
CA LEU A 239 12.00 39.46 4.88
C LEU A 239 12.87 40.11 5.96
N THR A 240 14.11 39.65 6.12
CA THR A 240 15.10 40.24 7.04
C THR A 240 15.45 41.68 6.63
N ALA A 241 15.60 41.95 5.33
CA ALA A 241 15.84 43.31 4.84
C ALA A 241 14.65 44.24 5.12
N LEU A 242 13.41 43.74 4.96
CA LEU A 242 12.20 44.49 5.27
C LEU A 242 12.02 44.70 6.78
N SER A 243 12.31 43.70 7.62
CA SER A 243 12.16 43.83 9.08
C SER A 243 13.13 44.84 9.68
N ASN A 244 14.29 45.03 9.05
CA ASN A 244 15.30 46.00 9.46
C ASN A 244 15.14 47.37 8.78
N LYS A 245 14.15 47.51 7.89
CA LYS A 245 13.88 48.79 7.24
C LYS A 245 13.08 49.66 8.18
N ASP A 246 13.58 50.87 8.42
CA ASP A 246 12.78 51.91 9.02
C ASP A 246 11.78 52.44 7.98
N PHE A 247 10.50 52.28 8.27
CA PHE A 247 9.42 52.74 7.40
C PHE A 247 8.90 54.12 7.82
N THR A 248 9.37 54.64 8.95
CA THR A 248 8.96 55.93 9.47
C THR A 248 10.12 56.88 9.26
N ASP A 249 9.87 58.00 8.60
CA ASP A 249 10.84 59.10 8.57
C ASP A 249 10.38 60.13 9.60
N GLU A 250 10.89 60.00 10.84
CA GLU A 250 10.53 60.92 11.91
C GLU A 250 10.95 62.35 11.59
N GLN A 251 12.03 62.57 10.82
CA GLN A 251 12.41 63.92 10.40
C GLN A 251 11.40 64.52 9.45
N GLN A 252 10.89 63.73 8.49
CA GLN A 252 9.84 64.19 7.58
C GLN A 252 8.54 64.48 8.32
N ILE A 253 8.17 63.63 9.29
CA ILE A 253 6.99 63.87 10.15
C ILE A 253 7.18 65.16 10.96
N VAL A 254 8.31 65.33 11.64
CA VAL A 254 8.62 66.54 12.43
C VAL A 254 8.59 67.77 11.54
N THR A 255 9.23 67.71 10.36
CA THR A 255 9.23 68.80 9.38
C THR A 255 7.80 69.17 8.96
N GLY A 256 6.95 68.18 8.68
CA GLY A 256 5.55 68.39 8.33
C GLY A 256 4.73 69.00 9.47
N VAL A 257 4.92 68.52 10.71
CA VAL A 257 4.25 69.06 11.90
C VAL A 257 4.65 70.52 12.14
N LEU A 258 5.95 70.84 12.06
CA LEU A 258 6.45 72.20 12.22
C LEU A 258 5.99 73.12 11.09
N ALA A 259 5.87 72.62 9.86
CA ALA A 259 5.30 73.39 8.75
C ALA A 259 3.82 73.74 8.97
N GLY A 260 3.04 72.87 9.64
CA GLY A 260 1.64 73.09 9.96
C GLY A 260 1.39 73.91 11.23
N LEU A 261 2.39 74.02 12.10
CA LEU A 261 2.37 74.74 13.38
C LEU A 261 3.38 75.89 13.34
N PRO A 262 3.11 76.98 12.60
CA PRO A 262 3.98 78.15 12.63
C PRO A 262 4.05 78.72 14.07
N PRO A 263 5.15 79.39 14.45
CA PRO A 263 5.37 79.87 15.82
C PRO A 263 4.19 80.67 16.39
N GLU A 264 3.46 81.39 15.54
CA GLU A 264 2.29 82.19 15.92
C GLU A 264 1.14 81.30 16.38
N LYS A 265 0.85 80.19 15.67
CA LYS A 265 -0.18 79.22 16.10
C LYS A 265 0.21 78.48 17.37
N ILE A 266 1.51 78.21 17.55
CA ILE A 266 2.02 77.64 18.80
C ILE A 266 1.80 78.64 19.94
N ALA A 267 2.13 79.91 19.73
CA ALA A 267 1.95 80.97 20.72
C ALA A 267 0.47 81.19 21.08
N GLU A 268 -0.44 81.15 20.10
CA GLU A 268 -1.90 81.24 20.32
C GLU A 268 -2.45 80.06 21.14
N ALA A 269 -1.88 78.86 20.97
CA ALA A 269 -2.31 77.67 21.69
C ALA A 269 -1.80 77.62 23.15
N ILE A 270 -0.81 78.42 23.52
CA ILE A 270 -0.27 78.45 24.88
C ILE A 270 -1.18 79.32 25.75
N PRO A 271 -1.74 78.78 26.86
CA PRO A 271 -2.56 79.57 27.78
C PRO A 271 -1.80 80.82 28.28
N PRO A 272 -2.46 81.98 28.41
CA PRO A 272 -1.77 83.24 28.72
C PRO A 272 -0.94 83.21 30.01
N GLN A 273 -1.35 82.39 30.99
CA GLN A 273 -0.60 82.24 32.23
C GLN A 273 0.74 81.53 31.99
N ILE A 274 0.75 80.44 31.23
CA ILE A 274 1.99 79.71 30.90
C ILE A 274 2.89 80.59 30.03
N ALA A 275 2.34 81.35 29.08
CA ALA A 275 3.12 82.28 28.27
C ALA A 275 3.84 83.34 29.13
N ARG A 276 3.18 83.87 30.17
CA ARG A 276 3.82 84.78 31.12
C ARG A 276 4.89 84.08 31.94
N ASP A 277 4.60 82.91 32.50
CA ASP A 277 5.56 82.18 33.32
C ASP A 277 6.84 81.84 32.52
N VAL A 278 6.70 81.49 31.23
CA VAL A 278 7.84 81.27 30.33
C VAL A 278 8.59 82.56 30.02
N ALA A 279 7.88 83.67 29.75
CA ALA A 279 8.50 84.96 29.49
C ALA A 279 9.27 85.51 30.70
N ASP A 280 8.72 85.33 31.90
CA ASP A 280 9.34 85.72 33.17
C ASP A 280 10.58 84.88 33.45
N GLU A 281 10.53 83.57 33.22
CA GLU A 281 11.68 82.68 33.37
C GLU A 281 12.78 82.98 32.35
N LEU A 282 12.43 83.26 31.09
CA LEU A 282 13.39 83.68 30.07
C LEU A 282 14.03 85.02 30.43
N SER A 283 13.23 86.00 30.88
CA SER A 283 13.73 87.30 31.29
C SER A 283 14.68 87.18 32.47
N ARG A 284 14.30 86.40 33.50
CA ARG A 284 15.15 86.11 34.66
C ARG A 284 16.49 85.53 34.26
N ARG A 285 16.51 84.60 33.30
CA ARG A 285 17.74 83.97 32.79
C ARG A 285 18.59 84.90 31.93
N LEU A 286 17.99 85.83 31.21
CA LEU A 286 18.73 86.76 30.36
C LEU A 286 19.33 87.94 31.14
N THR A 287 18.76 88.27 32.30
CA THR A 287 19.29 89.31 33.21
C THR A 287 20.26 88.77 34.26
N ALA A 288 20.45 87.46 34.33
CA ALA A 288 21.42 86.78 35.18
C ALA A 288 22.69 86.44 34.40
#